data_AF-A0A7T0KEL6-F1
#
_entry.id   AF-A0A7T0KEL6-F1
#
_cell.length_a   1.000
_cell.length_b   1.000
_cell.length_c   1.000
_cell.angle_alpha   90.00
_cell.angle_beta   90.00
_cell.angle_gamma   90.00
#
_symmetry.space_group_name_H-M   'P 1'
#
loop_
_entity.id
_entity.type
_entity.pdbx_description
1 polymer ?
#
loop_
_entity_poly.entity_id
_entity_poly.type
_entity_poly.pdbx_seq_one_letter_code
_entity_poly.pdbx_strand_id
1 'polypeptide(L)'
;MFVSHPWLRFVEGVDGGAATAPEPTDAPADSAGDTQEEGAGDEVDYKAKYEAMKKHSREWEAKAKANKKAADRLKEIEDADKSEAERLTEQLAASEKDNAVLRAELNRMTIAAKHGLSAEDAELFLHGDTEAMEAQAQALAGRRVKVGGAEAPAQGRGSASGSVEAARQWAKKLTEQH
;
A
#
# COMPACT_ATOMS: atom_id res chain seq x y z
N MET A 1 0.66 13.42 -40.41
CA MET A 1 -0.49 13.54 -39.49
C MET A 1 0.05 13.98 -38.14
N PHE A 2 -0.05 15.26 -37.81
CA PHE A 2 0.31 15.77 -36.49
C PHE A 2 -0.98 16.05 -35.73
N VAL A 3 -1.23 15.31 -34.65
CA VAL A 3 -2.43 15.47 -33.82
C VAL A 3 -2.17 16.63 -32.86
N SER A 4 -2.84 17.76 -33.12
CA SER A 4 -2.87 18.92 -32.22
C SER A 4 -3.65 18.55 -30.95
N HIS A 5 -3.00 18.59 -29.79
CA HIS A 5 -3.64 18.39 -28.49
C HIS A 5 -3.92 19.77 -27.86
N PRO A 6 -5.18 20.23 -27.84
CA PRO A 6 -5.52 21.63 -27.57
C PRO A 6 -5.51 22.04 -26.08
N TRP A 7 -5.01 21.19 -25.18
CA TRP A 7 -5.17 21.36 -23.72
C TRP A 7 -3.87 21.49 -22.92
N LEU A 8 -2.71 21.58 -23.59
CA LEU A 8 -1.41 21.75 -22.92
C LEU A 8 -0.72 23.05 -23.36
N ARG A 9 -1.18 24.17 -22.80
CA ARG A 9 -0.44 25.44 -22.77
C ARG A 9 -0.55 26.05 -21.36
N PHE A 10 0.54 25.84 -20.60
CA PHE A 10 1.12 26.78 -19.63
C PHE A 10 0.52 26.87 -18.21
N VAL A 11 1.09 26.07 -17.31
CA VAL A 11 1.20 26.40 -15.87
C VAL A 11 2.67 26.29 -15.51
N GLU A 12 3.43 27.38 -15.59
CA GLU A 12 4.65 27.58 -14.79
C GLU A 12 5.14 29.03 -14.87
N GLY A 13 5.54 29.60 -13.73
CA GLY A 13 6.53 30.68 -13.69
C GLY A 13 6.00 32.08 -13.37
N VAL A 14 6.21 32.48 -12.13
CA VAL A 14 6.19 33.86 -11.62
C VAL A 14 7.42 34.63 -12.12
N ASP A 15 7.33 35.97 -12.12
CA ASP A 15 8.36 37.01 -12.34
C ASP A 15 8.62 37.54 -13.76
N GLY A 16 8.44 38.87 -13.91
CA GLY A 16 9.23 39.68 -14.86
C GLY A 16 8.48 40.63 -15.80
N GLY A 17 8.06 41.79 -15.28
CA GLY A 17 8.22 43.13 -15.88
C GLY A 17 7.87 43.45 -17.35
N ALA A 18 7.09 44.54 -17.49
CA ALA A 18 7.07 45.53 -18.59
C ALA A 18 6.04 45.38 -19.75
N ALA A 19 4.92 46.09 -19.54
CA ALA A 19 4.23 47.01 -20.45
C ALA A 19 4.10 46.70 -21.96
N THR A 20 2.88 46.43 -22.42
CA THR A 20 2.30 47.08 -23.61
C THR A 20 0.76 46.98 -23.56
N ALA A 21 0.05 48.11 -23.70
CA ALA A 21 -1.41 48.15 -23.88
C ALA A 21 -1.80 47.63 -25.28
N PRO A 22 -3.04 47.13 -25.46
CA PRO A 22 -4.01 47.93 -26.20
C PRO A 22 -5.44 47.92 -25.63
N GLU A 23 -6.22 48.89 -26.15
CA GLU A 23 -7.58 49.36 -25.85
C GLU A 23 -8.71 48.32 -25.68
N PRO A 24 -9.82 48.72 -25.02
CA PRO A 24 -10.97 47.89 -24.72
C PRO A 24 -12.01 47.92 -25.85
N THR A 25 -12.74 46.84 -26.08
CA THR A 25 -13.94 46.87 -26.94
C THR A 25 -15.00 45.91 -26.41
N ASP A 26 -16.19 46.48 -26.22
CA ASP A 26 -17.52 45.91 -26.03
C ASP A 26 -17.88 45.23 -24.71
N ALA A 27 -18.29 46.08 -23.77
CA ALA A 27 -19.39 45.79 -22.84
C ALA A 27 -20.74 46.07 -23.53
N PRO A 28 -21.82 45.31 -23.28
CA PRO A 28 -23.15 45.69 -23.75
C PRO A 28 -23.63 46.90 -22.95
N ALA A 29 -23.81 48.01 -23.65
CA ALA A 29 -24.56 49.16 -23.18
C ALA A 29 -26.05 48.80 -23.17
N ASP A 30 -26.71 48.98 -22.03
CA ASP A 30 -28.12 49.33 -22.02
C ASP A 30 -28.35 50.48 -21.03
N SER A 31 -28.68 51.61 -21.65
CA SER A 31 -29.18 52.90 -21.15
C SER A 31 -29.21 53.15 -19.64
N ALA A 32 -28.18 53.82 -19.14
CA ALA A 32 -28.37 54.84 -18.11
C ALA A 32 -29.01 56.08 -18.77
N GLY A 33 -30.31 56.01 -18.98
CA GLY A 33 -31.14 57.14 -19.41
C GLY A 33 -31.58 57.96 -18.20
N ASP A 34 -31.04 59.17 -18.13
CA ASP A 34 -31.61 60.39 -17.55
C ASP A 34 -32.71 60.25 -16.47
N THR A 35 -32.38 60.67 -15.26
CA THR A 35 -33.35 61.38 -14.41
C THR A 35 -32.62 62.56 -13.79
N GLN A 36 -32.55 63.63 -14.58
CA GLN A 36 -32.77 65.01 -14.17
C GLN A 36 -33.00 65.19 -12.65
N GLU A 37 -31.98 65.68 -11.93
CA GLU A 37 -32.19 66.40 -10.67
C GLU A 37 -32.92 67.71 -10.99
N GLU A 38 -34.24 67.65 -11.04
CA GLU A 38 -35.10 68.80 -10.82
C GLU A 38 -35.55 68.80 -9.35
N GLY A 39 -35.24 69.91 -8.66
CA GLY A 39 -35.61 70.08 -7.27
C GLY A 39 -37.13 70.09 -7.06
N ALA A 40 -37.58 69.23 -6.17
CA ALA A 40 -38.80 69.38 -5.39
C ALA A 40 -38.65 68.48 -4.16
N GLY A 41 -39.09 68.93 -2.98
CA GLY A 41 -38.94 68.17 -1.75
C GLY A 41 -39.64 66.82 -1.82
N ASP A 42 -38.90 65.77 -2.15
CA ASP A 42 -39.32 64.39 -1.93
C ASP A 42 -39.16 64.12 -0.44
N GLU A 43 -40.28 64.23 0.27
CA GLU A 43 -40.39 63.82 1.66
C GLU A 43 -40.00 62.35 1.74
N VAL A 44 -38.75 62.10 2.15
CA VAL A 44 -38.19 60.76 2.27
C VAL A 44 -39.15 59.93 3.13
N ASP A 45 -39.80 58.93 2.53
CA ASP A 45 -40.65 58.01 3.28
C ASP A 45 -39.76 57.07 4.11
N TYR A 46 -39.33 57.58 5.27
CA TYR A 46 -38.55 56.85 6.26
C TYR A 46 -39.27 55.57 6.73
N LYS A 47 -40.60 55.52 6.65
CA LYS A 47 -41.39 54.34 7.02
C LYS A 47 -41.23 53.24 5.97
N ALA A 48 -41.30 53.55 4.69
CA ALA A 48 -41.04 52.59 3.62
C ALA A 48 -39.60 52.04 3.67
N LYS A 49 -38.60 52.90 3.94
CA LYS A 49 -37.20 52.47 4.11
C LYS A 49 -37.01 51.53 5.32
N TYR A 50 -37.66 51.84 6.45
CA TYR A 50 -37.61 50.98 7.63
C TYR A 50 -38.25 49.60 7.38
N GLU A 51 -39.40 49.56 6.70
CA GLU A 51 -40.05 48.29 6.35
C GLU A 51 -39.23 47.45 5.37
N ALA A 52 -38.59 48.09 4.38
CA ALA A 52 -37.66 47.42 3.46
C ALA A 52 -36.45 46.82 4.21
N MET A 53 -35.83 47.59 5.10
CA MET A 53 -34.70 47.10 5.91
C MET A 53 -35.10 45.93 6.81
N LYS A 54 -36.30 45.96 7.38
CA LYS A 54 -36.83 44.87 8.20
C LYS A 54 -37.08 43.59 7.39
N LYS A 55 -37.53 43.71 6.13
CA LYS A 55 -37.65 42.58 5.20
C LYS A 55 -36.29 42.00 4.87
N HIS A 56 -35.31 42.83 4.50
CA HIS A 56 -33.94 42.36 4.21
C HIS A 56 -33.27 41.71 5.43
N SER A 57 -33.48 42.24 6.63
CA SER A 57 -32.98 41.62 7.86
C SER A 57 -33.52 40.19 8.03
N ARG A 58 -34.82 39.97 7.78
CA ARG A 58 -35.43 38.63 7.85
C ARG A 58 -34.93 37.71 6.73
N GLU A 59 -34.72 38.24 5.52
CA GLU A 59 -34.17 37.48 4.40
C GLU A 59 -32.74 37.02 4.68
N TRP A 60 -31.90 37.89 5.25
CA TRP A 60 -30.54 37.54 5.65
C TRP A 60 -30.51 36.56 6.82
N GLU A 61 -31.40 36.71 7.79
CA GLU A 61 -31.54 35.72 8.86
C GLU A 61 -31.92 34.35 8.30
N ALA A 62 -32.88 34.29 7.38
CA ALA A 62 -33.28 33.06 6.71
C ALA A 62 -32.12 32.44 5.90
N LYS A 63 -31.38 33.26 5.15
CA LYS A 63 -30.19 32.83 4.38
C LYS A 63 -29.08 32.35 5.29
N ALA A 64 -28.79 33.06 6.39
CA ALA A 64 -27.77 32.67 7.35
C ALA A 64 -28.10 31.33 8.01
N LYS A 65 -29.37 31.12 8.37
CA LYS A 65 -29.83 29.84 8.94
C LYS A 65 -29.73 28.70 7.92
N ALA A 66 -30.08 28.94 6.66
CA ALA A 66 -29.94 27.97 5.58
C ALA A 66 -28.46 27.61 5.33
N ASN A 67 -27.59 28.61 5.26
CA ASN A 67 -26.15 28.43 5.08
C ASN A 67 -25.52 27.67 6.24
N LYS A 68 -25.89 28.00 7.49
CA LYS A 68 -25.44 27.26 8.67
C LYS A 68 -25.83 25.78 8.58
N LYS A 69 -27.10 25.49 8.26
CA LYS A 69 -27.57 24.11 8.12
C LYS A 69 -26.84 23.35 6.99
N ALA A 70 -26.52 24.03 5.89
CA ALA A 70 -25.75 23.45 4.80
C ALA A 70 -24.29 23.16 5.23
N ALA A 71 -23.66 24.08 5.96
CA ALA A 71 -22.31 23.90 6.50
C ALA A 71 -22.26 22.75 7.53
N ASP A 72 -23.25 22.65 8.42
CA ASP A 72 -23.35 21.58 9.41
C ASP A 72 -23.46 20.21 8.71
N ARG A 73 -24.29 20.09 7.66
CA ARG A 73 -24.39 18.85 6.86
C ARG A 73 -23.13 18.52 6.10
N LEU A 74 -22.46 19.52 5.52
CA LEU A 74 -21.20 19.31 4.80
C LEU A 74 -20.15 18.75 5.76
N LYS A 75 -20.06 19.32 6.96
CA LYS A 75 -19.15 18.84 8.00
C LYS A 75 -19.47 17.40 8.44
N GLU A 76 -20.76 17.08 8.62
CA GLU A 76 -21.19 15.71 8.97
C GLU A 76 -20.78 14.68 7.90
N ILE A 77 -20.92 15.02 6.62
CA ILE A 77 -20.49 14.16 5.50
C ILE A 77 -18.96 14.05 5.50
N GLU A 78 -18.23 15.15 5.62
CA GLU A 78 -16.76 15.11 5.63
C GLU A 78 -16.22 14.29 6.81
N ASP A 79 -16.84 14.39 7.98
CA ASP A 79 -16.42 13.62 9.16
C ASP A 79 -16.78 12.13 9.00
N ALA A 80 -17.91 11.81 8.38
CA ALA A 80 -18.28 10.43 8.03
C ALA A 80 -17.32 9.84 6.97
N ASP A 81 -17.01 10.59 5.92
CA ASP A 81 -16.10 10.18 4.85
C ASP A 81 -14.68 9.94 5.38
N LYS A 82 -14.20 10.82 6.28
CA LYS A 82 -12.91 10.62 6.97
C LYS A 82 -12.93 9.34 7.81
N SER A 83 -14.00 9.11 8.58
CA SER A 83 -14.12 7.90 9.40
C SER A 83 -14.18 6.63 8.55
N GLU A 84 -14.87 6.65 7.41
CA GLU A 84 -14.90 5.53 6.49
C GLU A 84 -13.52 5.31 5.82
N ALA A 85 -12.84 6.39 5.42
CA ALA A 85 -11.49 6.32 4.87
C ALA A 85 -10.49 5.73 5.89
N GLU A 86 -10.56 6.14 7.15
CA GLU A 86 -9.76 5.55 8.24
C GLU A 86 -10.05 4.04 8.38
N ARG A 87 -11.33 3.65 8.42
CA ARG A 87 -11.72 2.23 8.49
C ARG A 87 -11.21 1.42 7.28
N LEU A 88 -11.26 2.00 6.09
CA LEU A 88 -10.78 1.36 4.86
C LEU A 88 -9.26 1.22 4.84
N THR A 89 -8.52 2.24 5.30
CA THR A 89 -7.06 2.18 5.39
C THR A 89 -6.60 1.15 6.43
N GLU A 90 -7.28 1.05 7.59
CA GLU A 90 -7.02 0.01 8.58
C GLU A 90 -7.28 -1.40 8.03
N GLN A 91 -8.39 -1.62 7.34
CA GLN A 91 -8.70 -2.90 6.69
C GLN A 91 -7.69 -3.25 5.59
N LEU A 92 -7.27 -2.26 4.81
CA LEU A 92 -6.26 -2.45 3.77
C LEU A 92 -4.93 -2.86 4.40
N ALA A 93 -4.46 -2.15 5.43
CA ALA A 93 -3.22 -2.47 6.13
C ALA A 93 -3.26 -3.88 6.77
N ALA A 94 -4.41 -4.27 7.35
CA ALA A 94 -4.61 -5.62 7.87
C ALA A 94 -4.53 -6.68 6.76
N SER A 95 -5.23 -6.46 5.65
CA SER A 95 -5.22 -7.35 4.49
C SER A 95 -3.82 -7.45 3.85
N GLU A 96 -3.08 -6.35 3.77
CA GLU A 96 -1.70 -6.34 3.26
C GLU A 96 -0.76 -7.14 4.16
N LYS A 97 -0.92 -7.03 5.48
CA LYS A 97 -0.16 -7.83 6.45
C LYS A 97 -0.47 -9.31 6.31
N ASP A 98 -1.74 -9.69 6.21
CA ASP A 98 -2.14 -11.09 6.01
C ASP A 98 -1.61 -11.65 4.69
N ASN A 99 -1.70 -10.85 3.62
CA ASN A 99 -1.11 -11.22 2.33
C ASN A 99 0.40 -11.39 2.40
N ALA A 100 1.12 -10.54 3.14
CA ALA A 100 2.56 -10.67 3.31
C ALA A 100 2.93 -11.96 4.06
N VAL A 101 2.18 -12.32 5.11
CA VAL A 101 2.35 -13.59 5.85
C VAL A 101 2.10 -14.78 4.93
N LEU A 102 0.96 -14.80 4.23
CA LEU A 102 0.61 -15.89 3.31
C LEU A 102 1.62 -16.05 2.17
N ARG A 103 2.15 -14.94 1.63
CA ARG A 103 3.20 -14.98 0.61
C ARG A 103 4.51 -15.55 1.15
N ALA A 104 4.90 -15.17 2.37
CA ALA A 104 6.10 -15.71 3.00
C ALA A 104 5.97 -17.23 3.25
N GLU A 105 4.80 -17.67 3.72
CA GLU A 105 4.51 -19.08 3.96
C GLU A 105 4.46 -19.89 2.65
N LEU A 106 3.83 -19.36 1.61
CA LEU A 106 3.85 -19.96 0.27
C LEU A 106 5.28 -20.10 -0.27
N ASN A 107 6.10 -19.06 -0.14
CA ASN A 107 7.49 -19.11 -0.55
C ASN A 107 8.26 -20.21 0.19
N ARG A 108 8.11 -20.27 1.52
CA ARG A 108 8.71 -21.31 2.34
C ARG A 108 8.28 -22.71 1.88
N MET A 109 6.98 -22.94 1.68
CA MET A 109 6.47 -24.24 1.21
C MET A 109 6.92 -24.59 -0.20
N THR A 110 7.02 -23.60 -1.08
CA THR A 110 7.51 -23.78 -2.45
C THR A 110 8.98 -24.21 -2.45
N ILE A 111 9.81 -23.56 -1.63
CA ILE A 111 11.22 -23.91 -1.47
C ILE A 111 11.33 -25.31 -0.85
N ALA A 112 10.54 -25.61 0.18
CA ALA A 112 10.52 -26.92 0.80
C ALA A 112 10.20 -28.04 -0.20
N ALA A 113 9.16 -27.84 -1.02
CA ALA A 113 8.77 -28.79 -2.05
C ALA A 113 9.87 -29.00 -3.11
N LYS A 114 10.56 -27.94 -3.53
CA LYS A 114 11.69 -28.02 -4.48
C LYS A 114 12.84 -28.87 -3.96
N HIS A 115 13.12 -28.79 -2.65
CA HIS A 115 14.26 -29.48 -2.02
C HIS A 115 13.87 -30.78 -1.28
N GLY A 116 12.61 -31.21 -1.38
CA GLY A 116 12.11 -32.42 -0.73
C GLY A 116 12.14 -32.36 0.81
N LEU A 117 11.91 -31.18 1.37
CA LEU A 117 11.78 -30.97 2.82
C LEU A 117 10.34 -31.22 3.27
N SER A 118 10.17 -31.70 4.50
CA SER A 118 8.84 -31.80 5.11
C SER A 118 8.36 -30.39 5.50
N ALA A 119 7.05 -30.23 5.70
CA ALA A 119 6.48 -28.97 6.17
C ALA A 119 7.05 -28.56 7.54
N GLU A 120 7.23 -29.53 8.45
CA GLU A 120 7.81 -29.31 9.78
C GLU A 120 9.26 -28.83 9.70
N ASP A 121 10.09 -29.44 8.85
CA ASP A 121 11.47 -29.00 8.65
C ASP A 121 11.53 -27.60 8.02
N ALA A 122 10.61 -27.30 7.10
CA ALA A 122 10.53 -26.01 6.46
C ALA A 122 10.21 -24.90 7.47
N GLU A 123 9.27 -25.16 8.37
CA GLU A 123 8.88 -24.22 9.43
C GLU A 123 10.01 -24.00 10.45
N LEU A 124 10.72 -25.07 10.83
CA LEU A 124 11.77 -25.00 11.83
C LEU A 124 13.07 -24.38 11.31
N PHE A 125 13.43 -24.64 10.06
CA PHE A 125 14.77 -24.30 9.53
C PHE A 125 14.79 -23.22 8.46
N LEU A 126 13.70 -22.98 7.72
CA LEU A 126 13.70 -21.99 6.64
C LEU A 126 13.18 -20.64 7.13
N HIS A 127 14.07 -19.66 7.16
CA HIS A 127 13.79 -18.32 7.69
C HIS A 127 14.59 -17.24 6.98
N GLY A 128 14.10 -16.01 7.04
CA GLY A 128 14.71 -14.87 6.36
C GLY A 128 14.09 -14.63 4.99
N ASP A 129 14.86 -14.03 4.08
CA ASP A 129 14.42 -13.78 2.72
C ASP A 129 14.41 -15.07 1.86
N THR A 130 13.89 -14.95 0.64
CA THR A 130 13.76 -16.09 -0.28
C THR A 130 15.10 -16.71 -0.67
N GLU A 131 16.17 -15.92 -0.77
CA GLU A 131 17.49 -16.41 -1.17
C GLU A 131 18.16 -17.17 -0.02
N ALA A 132 18.07 -16.64 1.19
CA ALA A 132 18.50 -17.31 2.42
C ALA A 132 17.76 -18.64 2.61
N MET A 133 16.44 -18.65 2.46
CA MET A 133 15.64 -19.89 2.53
C MET A 133 16.05 -20.91 1.47
N GLU A 134 16.34 -20.48 0.24
CA GLU A 134 16.79 -21.38 -0.83
C GLU A 134 18.17 -22.00 -0.50
N ALA A 135 19.12 -21.20 -0.04
CA ALA A 135 20.45 -21.68 0.36
C ALA A 135 20.38 -22.63 1.56
N GLN A 136 19.54 -22.33 2.55
CA GLN A 136 19.27 -23.20 3.69
C GLN A 136 18.68 -24.54 3.25
N ALA A 137 17.67 -24.50 2.39
CA ALA A 137 17.01 -25.70 1.89
C ALA A 137 17.98 -26.59 1.10
N GLN A 138 18.81 -26.00 0.24
CA GLN A 138 19.84 -26.70 -0.51
C GLN A 138 20.87 -27.37 0.42
N ALA A 139 21.32 -26.66 1.46
CA ALA A 139 22.26 -27.21 2.44
C ALA A 139 21.67 -28.41 3.20
N LEU A 140 20.39 -28.33 3.58
CA LEU A 140 19.68 -29.43 4.25
C LEU A 140 19.50 -30.64 3.33
N ALA A 141 19.09 -30.41 2.07
CA ALA A 141 18.96 -31.46 1.07
C ALA A 141 20.31 -32.17 0.80
N GLY A 142 21.38 -31.40 0.62
CA GLY A 142 22.73 -31.95 0.42
C GLY A 142 23.23 -32.78 1.61
N ARG A 143 22.88 -32.38 2.85
CA ARG A 143 23.24 -33.16 4.05
C ARG A 143 22.47 -34.48 4.13
N ARG A 144 21.19 -34.52 3.77
CA ARG A 144 20.39 -35.78 3.73
C ARG A 144 21.02 -36.81 2.79
N VAL A 145 21.44 -36.37 1.60
CA VAL A 145 22.13 -37.22 0.62
C VAL A 145 23.44 -37.80 1.21
N LYS A 146 24.21 -36.99 1.94
CA LYS A 146 25.48 -37.42 2.53
C LYS A 146 25.33 -38.39 3.70
N VAL A 147 24.25 -38.27 4.50
CA VAL A 147 23.97 -39.18 5.62
C VAL A 147 23.47 -40.55 5.14
N GLY A 148 22.73 -40.61 4.02
CA GLY A 148 22.28 -41.87 3.43
C GLY A 148 23.41 -42.78 2.92
N GLY A 149 24.62 -42.25 2.74
CA GLY A 149 25.83 -43.00 2.37
C GLY A 149 26.81 -43.22 3.52
N ALA A 150 26.47 -42.86 4.76
CA ALA A 150 27.34 -43.11 5.90
C ALA A 150 27.33 -44.61 6.22
N GLU A 151 28.41 -45.31 5.83
CA GLU A 151 28.70 -46.67 6.28
C GLU A 151 28.53 -46.74 7.80
N ALA A 152 27.72 -47.68 8.27
CA ALA A 152 27.49 -47.83 9.69
C ALA A 152 28.85 -48.02 10.39
N PRO A 153 29.11 -47.38 11.54
CA PRO A 153 30.39 -47.50 12.24
C PRO A 153 30.72 -48.94 12.69
N ALA A 154 29.74 -49.85 12.60
CA ALA A 154 29.87 -51.27 12.86
C ALA A 154 30.11 -52.13 11.60
N GLN A 155 30.11 -51.56 10.40
CA GLN A 155 30.16 -52.30 9.14
C GLN A 155 31.52 -52.98 8.86
N GLY A 156 32.56 -52.64 9.64
CA GLY A 156 33.86 -53.33 9.69
C GLY A 156 34.06 -54.24 10.90
N ARG A 157 33.14 -54.28 11.88
CA ARG A 157 33.17 -55.29 12.95
C ARG A 157 32.55 -56.57 12.41
N GLY A 158 33.30 -57.28 11.58
CA GLY A 158 32.94 -58.62 11.14
C GLY A 158 32.59 -59.50 12.35
N SER A 159 31.57 -60.34 12.18
CA SER A 159 31.28 -61.43 13.13
C SER A 159 32.57 -62.14 13.50
N ALA A 160 32.94 -62.13 14.78
CA ALA A 160 34.17 -62.71 15.30
C ALA A 160 34.27 -64.24 15.10
N SER A 161 33.27 -64.87 14.48
CA SER A 161 33.27 -66.29 14.15
C SER A 161 34.32 -66.67 13.09
N GLY A 162 34.44 -65.87 12.02
CA GLY A 162 35.35 -66.21 10.90
C GLY A 162 36.83 -66.02 11.22
N SER A 163 37.17 -65.03 12.06
CA SER A 163 38.57 -64.75 12.45
C SER A 163 39.12 -65.78 13.43
N VAL A 164 38.28 -66.33 14.32
CA VAL A 164 38.67 -67.36 15.28
C VAL A 164 38.90 -68.71 14.59
N GLU A 165 38.09 -69.05 13.58
CA GLU A 165 38.29 -70.27 12.78
C GLU A 165 39.55 -70.18 11.92
N ALA A 166 39.83 -69.03 11.30
CA ALA A 166 41.06 -68.80 10.57
C ALA A 166 42.31 -68.92 11.48
N ALA A 167 42.26 -68.38 12.70
CA ALA A 167 43.34 -68.51 13.68
C ALA A 167 43.59 -69.97 14.11
N ARG A 168 42.51 -70.75 14.28
CA ARG A 168 42.60 -72.19 14.62
C ARG A 168 43.19 -73.02 13.49
N GLN A 169 42.81 -72.74 12.24
CA GLN A 169 43.37 -73.44 11.08
C GLN A 169 44.86 -73.12 10.86
N TRP A 170 45.26 -71.87 11.09
CA TRP A 170 46.66 -71.47 11.03
C TRP A 170 47.51 -72.20 12.09
N ALA A 171 47.03 -72.27 13.34
CA ALA A 171 47.73 -72.98 14.41
C ALA A 171 47.90 -74.47 14.10
N LYS A 172 46.87 -75.11 13.55
CA LYS A 172 46.90 -76.53 13.17
C LYS A 172 47.94 -76.82 12.07
N LYS A 173 48.02 -75.95 11.06
CA LYS A 173 49.00 -76.04 9.97
C LYS A 173 50.45 -75.87 10.44
N LEU A 174 50.65 -75.16 11.55
CA LEU A 174 51.96 -74.93 12.14
C LEU A 174 52.44 -76.14 12.97
N THR A 175 51.50 -76.86 13.59
CA THR A 175 51.80 -78.08 14.36
C THR A 175 51.97 -79.34 13.51
N GLU A 176 51.52 -79.33 12.25
CA GLU A 176 51.64 -80.46 11.31
C GLU A 176 52.94 -80.42 10.47
N GLN A 177 53.80 -79.42 10.64
CA GLN A 177 55.07 -79.25 9.90
C GLN A 177 56.34 -79.66 10.68
N HIS A 178 56.19 -80.40 11.78
CA HIS A 178 57.28 -81.05 12.51
C HIS A 178 57.02 -82.55 12.60
#